data_AF-A0A8H9YL36-F1
#
_entry.id   AF-A0A8H9YL36-F1
#
_cell.length_a   1.000
_cell.length_b   1.000
_cell.length_c   1.000
_cell.angle_alpha   90.00
_cell.angle_beta   90.00
_cell.angle_gamma   90.00
#
_symmetry.space_group_name_H-M   'P 1'
#
loop_
_entity.id
_entity.type
_entity.pdbx_description
1 polymer ?
#
loop_
_entity_poly.entity_id
_entity_poly.type
_entity_poly.pdbx_seq_one_letter_code
_entity_poly.pdbx_strand_id
1 'polypeptide(L)' 'MFGASNKSHPAESRSAHSLAGIAHAATAFEARDCEILTRELILNLHEEETISGLDADNLRILSKVALEKRLFEIANL' A
#
# COMPACT_ATOMS: atom_id res chain seq x y z
N MET A 1 21.86 -25.87 1.38
CA MET A 1 21.62 -24.48 1.83
C MET A 1 21.40 -23.63 0.59
N PHE A 2 20.16 -23.50 0.13
CA PHE A 2 19.81 -22.51 -0.88
C PHE A 2 19.53 -21.21 -0.13
N GLY A 3 20.48 -20.27 -0.18
CA GLY A 3 20.26 -18.93 0.32
C GLY A 3 19.13 -18.30 -0.48
N ALA A 4 17.98 -18.12 0.14
CA ALA A 4 16.94 -17.25 -0.37
C ALA A 4 17.55 -15.85 -0.47
N SER A 5 17.98 -15.50 -1.68
CA SER A 5 18.29 -14.13 -2.01
C SER A 5 16.97 -13.39 -1.94
N ASN A 6 16.61 -12.89 -0.75
CA ASN A 6 15.51 -11.96 -0.48
C ASN A 6 15.77 -10.63 -1.21
N LYS A 7 15.84 -10.69 -2.54
CA LYS A 7 15.72 -9.51 -3.38
C LYS A 7 14.23 -9.26 -3.47
N SER A 8 13.69 -8.63 -2.42
CA SER A 8 12.34 -8.06 -2.49
C SER A 8 12.27 -7.24 -3.77
N HIS A 9 11.27 -7.51 -4.61
CA HIS A 9 11.12 -6.75 -5.84
C HIS A 9 10.97 -5.26 -5.46
N PRO A 10 11.59 -4.30 -6.16
CA PRO A 10 11.45 -2.87 -5.82
C PRO A 10 9.99 -2.43 -5.67
N ALA A 11 9.08 -3.07 -6.40
CA ALA A 11 7.63 -2.87 -6.28
C ALA A 11 7.05 -3.27 -4.91
N GLU A 12 7.52 -4.36 -4.31
CA GLU A 12 7.07 -4.81 -2.98
C GLU A 12 7.50 -3.82 -1.89
N SER A 13 8.73 -3.31 -1.97
CA SER A 13 9.21 -2.31 -1.01
C SER A 13 8.44 -0.98 -1.15
N ARG A 14 8.13 -0.57 -2.38
CA ARG A 14 7.37 0.66 -2.65
C ARG A 14 5.92 0.51 -2.20
N SER A 15 5.26 -0.61 -2.50
CA SER A 15 3.87 -0.84 -2.11
C SER A 15 3.72 -1.00 -0.58
N ALA A 16 4.64 -1.70 0.08
CA ALA A 16 4.67 -1.79 1.53
C ALA A 16 4.90 -0.42 2.20
N HIS A 17 5.79 0.41 1.66
CA HIS A 17 6.03 1.75 2.18
C HIS A 17 4.80 2.66 2.04
N SER A 18 4.11 2.61 0.89
CA SER A 18 2.87 3.34 0.67
C SER A 18 1.75 2.91 1.63
N LEU A 19 1.58 1.61 1.87
CA LEU A 19 0.63 1.09 2.87
C LEU A 19 0.97 1.54 4.29
N ALA A 20 2.25 1.58 4.66
CA ALA A 20 2.69 2.09 5.95
C ALA A 20 2.38 3.58 6.10
N GLY A 21 2.46 4.37 5.01
CA GLY A 21 2.05 5.78 5.00
C GLY A 21 0.59 5.97 5.44
N ILE A 22 -0.33 5.14 4.92
CA ILE A 22 -1.75 5.17 5.34
C ILE A 22 -1.89 4.84 6.83
N ALA A 23 -1.20 3.79 7.29
CA ALA A 23 -1.30 3.32 8.67
C ALA A 23 -0.72 4.31 9.71
N HIS A 24 0.20 5.18 9.29
CA HIS A 24 0.87 6.14 10.16
C HIS A 24 0.39 7.59 10.00
N ALA A 25 -0.61 7.83 9.15
CA ALA A 25 -1.17 9.17 8.96
C ALA A 25 -1.69 9.77 10.28
N ALA A 26 -1.37 11.04 10.53
CA ALA A 26 -1.77 11.73 11.75
C ALA A 26 -3.22 12.22 11.66
N THR A 27 -3.68 12.57 10.45
CA THR A 27 -5.04 13.06 10.21
C THR A 27 -5.82 12.22 9.21
N ALA A 28 -7.15 12.33 9.24
CA ALA A 28 -8.02 11.65 8.28
C ALA A 28 -7.76 12.12 6.84
N PHE A 29 -7.40 13.39 6.67
CA PHE A 29 -7.02 13.97 5.38
C PHE A 29 -5.73 13.32 4.85
N GLU A 30 -4.67 13.28 5.67
CA GLU A 30 -3.41 12.62 5.32
C GLU A 30 -3.61 11.15 4.97
N ALA A 31 -4.43 10.42 5.74
CA ALA A 31 -4.71 9.01 5.48
C ALA A 31 -5.34 8.81 4.09
N ARG A 32 -6.27 9.72 3.71
CA ARG A 32 -6.92 9.71 2.40
C ARG A 32 -5.94 10.06 1.27
N ASP A 33 -5.11 11.08 1.45
CA ASP A 33 -4.08 11.44 0.47
C ASP A 33 -3.09 10.30 0.24
N CYS A 34 -2.62 9.66 1.31
CA CYS A 34 -1.75 8.49 1.20
C CYS A 34 -2.44 7.33 0.45
N GLU A 35 -3.75 7.15 0.64
CA GLU A 35 -4.49 6.09 -0.04
C GLU A 35 -4.65 6.35 -1.54
N ILE A 36 -4.90 7.60 -1.95
CA ILE A 36 -4.94 8.01 -3.35
C ILE A 36 -3.59 7.75 -4.02
N LEU A 37 -2.49 8.23 -3.41
CA LEU A 37 -1.14 8.01 -3.93
C LEU A 37 -0.77 6.52 -4.01
N THR A 38 -1.24 5.72 -3.05
CA THR A 38 -1.06 4.26 -3.06
C THR A 38 -1.80 3.62 -4.23
N ARG A 39 -3.03 4.05 -4.54
CA ARG A 39 -3.79 3.54 -5.69
C ARG A 39 -3.13 3.90 -7.02
N GLU A 40 -2.66 5.13 -7.17
CA GLU A 40 -1.93 5.57 -8.37
C GLU A 40 -0.66 4.75 -8.57
N LEU A 41 0.10 4.50 -7.48
CA LEU A 41 1.28 3.64 -7.54
C LEU A 41 0.92 2.21 -7.98
N ILE A 42 -0.14 1.61 -7.43
CA ILE A 42 -0.56 0.24 -7.79
C ILE A 42 -0.95 0.19 -9.28
N LEU A 43 -1.67 1.19 -9.77
CA LEU A 43 -2.04 1.28 -11.18
C LEU A 43 -0.79 1.32 -12.07
N ASN A 44 0.15 2.21 -11.76
CA ASN A 44 1.40 2.34 -12.53
C ASN A 44 2.20 1.03 -12.53
N LEU A 45 2.35 0.39 -11.36
CA LEU A 45 3.07 -0.88 -11.26
C LEU A 45 2.40 -2.01 -12.05
N HIS A 46 1.07 -2.00 -12.15
CA HIS A 46 0.33 -2.99 -12.93
C HIS A 46 0.43 -2.71 -14.44
N GLU A 47 0.32 -1.44 -14.87
CA GLU A 47 0.50 -1.04 -16.27
C GLU A 47 1.91 -1.30 -16.77
N GLU A 48 2.92 -1.14 -15.91
CA GLU A 48 4.32 -1.48 -16.17
C GLU A 48 4.59 -3.00 -16.10
N GLU A 49 3.55 -3.84 -15.93
CA GLU A 49 3.64 -5.30 -15.75
C GLU A 49 4.61 -5.74 -14.63
N THR A 50 4.85 -4.83 -13.68
CA THR A 50 5.81 -5.02 -12.58
C THR A 50 5.20 -5.86 -11.45
N ILE A 51 3.88 -5.84 -11.33
CA ILE A 51 3.10 -6.70 -10.43
C ILE A 51 2.00 -7.39 -11.23
N SER A 52 1.59 -8.58 -10.80
CA SER A 52 0.46 -9.27 -11.44
C SER A 52 -0.87 -8.56 -11.15
N GLY A 53 -1.89 -8.83 -11.95
CA GLY A 53 -3.25 -8.33 -11.67
C GLY A 53 -3.77 -8.79 -10.30
N LEU A 54 -3.43 -10.01 -9.88
CA LEU A 54 -3.80 -10.52 -8.55
C LEU A 54 -3.10 -9.74 -7.43
N ASP A 55 -1.82 -9.40 -7.60
CA ASP A 55 -1.08 -8.59 -6.63
C ASP A 55 -1.64 -7.17 -6.56
N ALA A 56 -2.00 -6.59 -7.71
CA ALA A 56 -2.63 -5.28 -7.77
C ALA A 56 -3.97 -5.27 -7.02
N ASP A 57 -4.81 -6.28 -7.21
CA ASP A 57 -6.10 -6.39 -6.53
C ASP A 57 -5.93 -6.62 -5.02
N ASN A 58 -4.97 -7.46 -4.62
CA ASN A 58 -4.63 -7.64 -3.20
C ASN A 58 -4.17 -6.32 -2.57
N LEU A 59 -3.30 -5.56 -3.22
CA LEU A 59 -2.81 -4.27 -2.73
C LEU A 59 -3.94 -3.23 -2.62
N ARG A 60 -4.90 -3.22 -3.57
CA ARG A 60 -6.09 -2.34 -3.50
C ARG A 60 -6.98 -2.66 -2.30
N ILE A 61 -7.17 -3.95 -2.00
CA ILE A 61 -7.94 -4.36 -0.82
C ILE A 61 -7.20 -3.95 0.45
N LEU A 62 -5.90 -4.22 0.53
CA LEU A 62 -5.07 -3.86 1.68
C LEU A 62 -5.04 -2.35 1.94
N SER A 63 -4.92 -1.53 0.89
CA SER A 63 -4.93 -0.06 1.04
C SER A 63 -6.25 0.46 1.59
N LYS A 64 -7.37 -0.12 1.12
CA LYS A 64 -8.71 0.23 1.61
C LYS A 64 -8.89 -0.16 3.08
N VAL A 65 -8.49 -1.37 3.45
CA VAL A 65 -8.59 -1.84 4.85
C VAL A 65 -7.69 -1.02 5.77
N ALA A 66 -6.46 -0.71 5.35
CA ALA A 66 -5.55 0.14 6.11
C ALA A 66 -6.15 1.53 6.38
N LEU A 67 -6.78 2.11 5.35
CA LEU A 67 -7.45 3.40 5.47
C LEU A 67 -8.66 3.34 6.42
N GLU A 68 -9.55 2.36 6.26
CA GLU A 68 -10.72 2.20 7.13
C GLU A 68 -10.30 2.04 8.59
N LYS A 69 -9.30 1.20 8.85
CA LYS A 69 -8.73 1.02 10.18
C LYS A 69 -8.17 2.34 10.73
N ARG A 70 -7.39 3.07 9.94
CA ARG A 70 -6.77 4.30 10.42
C ARG A 70 -7.78 5.41 10.68
N LEU A 71 -8.78 5.57 9.82
CA LEU A 71 -9.86 6.52 10.02
C LEU A 71 -10.65 6.21 11.30
N PHE A 72 -10.91 4.93 11.57
CA PHE A 72 -11.53 4.50 12.81
C PHE A 72 -10.66 4.87 14.03
N GLU A 73 -9.36 4.60 13.99
CA GLU A 73 -8.46 4.97 15.08
C GLU A 73 -8.46 6.49 15.32
N ILE A 74 -8.34 7.29 14.26
CA ILE A 74 -8.35 8.76 14.34
C ILE A 74 -9.65 9.30 14.94
N ALA A 75 -10.79 8.72 14.58
CA ALA A 75 -12.09 9.13 15.11
C ALA A 75 -12.28 8.79 16.60
N ASN A 76 -11.46 7.90 17.15
CA ASN A 76 -11.53 7.44 18.54
C ASN A 76 -10.30 7.85 19.39
N LEU A 77 -9.47 8.76 18.88
CA LEU A 77 -8.38 9.43 19.62
C LEU A 77 -8.89 10.68 20.33
#